data_AF-A0A3D2QGX1-F1
#
_entry.id   AF-A0A3D2QGX1-F1
#
_cell.length_a   1.000
_cell.length_b   1.000
_cell.length_c   1.000
_cell.angle_alpha   90.00
_cell.angle_beta   90.00
_cell.angle_gamma   90.00
#
_symmetry.space_group_name_H-M   'P 1'
#
loop_
_entity.id
_entity.type
_entity.pdbx_description
1 polymer ?
#
loop_
_entity_poly.entity_id
_entity_poly.type
_entity_poly.pdbx_seq_one_letter_code
_entity_poly.pdbx_strand_id
1 'polypeptide(L)' 'FRAKEGYGMCLLMLTDVLGESTDLMESGNRDSLLDRIFGKRQPGGFYFLPGVLSRKKQIIPPLTEAIKQENN' A
#
# COMPACT_ATOMS: atom_id res chain seq x y z
N PHE A 1 12.19 3.38 -12.77
CA PHE A 1 12.37 4.22 -11.58
C PHE A 1 12.73 3.38 -10.35
N ARG A 2 11.83 2.52 -9.83
CA ARG A 2 12.07 1.68 -8.64
C ARG A 2 13.46 1.01 -8.57
N ALA A 3 13.82 0.23 -9.59
CA ALA A 3 15.10 -0.48 -9.64
C ALA A 3 16.31 0.46 -9.80
N LYS A 4 16.15 1.57 -10.54
CA LYS A 4 17.20 2.56 -10.76
C LYS A 4 17.58 3.28 -9.45
N GLU A 5 16.59 3.60 -8.64
CA GLU A 5 16.75 4.33 -7.36
C GLU A 5 16.97 3.40 -6.16
N GLY A 6 17.04 2.08 -6.37
CA GLY A 6 17.26 1.10 -5.29
C GLY A 6 16.08 0.95 -4.31
N TYR A 7 14.87 1.33 -4.70
CA TYR A 7 13.69 1.20 -3.82
C TYR A 7 13.19 -0.24 -3.76
N GLY A 8 13.06 -0.78 -2.54
CA GLY A 8 12.51 -2.10 -2.30
C GLY A 8 11.03 -2.23 -2.72
N MET A 9 10.26 -1.16 -2.60
CA MET A 9 8.88 -1.08 -3.08
C MET A 9 8.52 0.37 -3.45
N CYS A 10 7.55 0.53 -4.34
CA CYS A 10 6.90 1.79 -4.64
C CYS A 10 5.39 1.62 -4.51
N LEU A 11 4.72 2.55 -3.84
CA LEU A 11 3.27 2.57 -3.68
C LEU A 11 2.69 3.79 -4.40
N LEU A 12 1.66 3.57 -5.20
CA LEU A 12 0.84 4.63 -5.79
C LEU A 12 -0.52 4.64 -5.10
N MET A 13 -0.90 5.81 -4.59
CA MET A 13 -2.23 6.06 -4.04
C MET A 13 -3.03 6.86 -5.04
N LEU A 14 -4.10 6.27 -5.58
CA LEU A 14 -5.11 6.97 -6.36
C LEU A 14 -6.29 7.27 -5.43
N THR A 15 -6.36 8.50 -4.94
CA THR A 15 -7.33 8.91 -3.92
C THR A 15 -8.51 9.65 -4.55
N ASP A 16 -9.72 9.11 -4.39
CA ASP A 16 -10.97 9.82 -4.63
C ASP A 16 -11.32 10.62 -3.37
N VAL A 17 -11.18 11.94 -3.47
CA VAL A 17 -11.44 12.87 -2.38
C VAL A 17 -12.93 13.01 -2.10
N LEU A 18 -13.79 12.88 -3.11
CA LEU A 18 -15.24 13.04 -2.98
C LEU A 18 -15.89 11.75 -2.49
N GLY A 19 -15.45 10.60 -3.04
CA GLY A 19 -15.87 9.27 -2.61
C GLY A 19 -15.15 8.74 -1.37
N GLU A 20 -14.24 9.54 -0.80
CA GLU A 20 -13.45 9.25 0.39
C GLU A 20 -12.78 7.86 0.36
N SER A 21 -12.08 7.54 -0.72
CA SER A 21 -11.44 6.22 -0.89
C SER A 21 -10.08 6.30 -1.59
N THR A 22 -9.28 5.25 -1.46
CA THR A 22 -8.01 5.13 -2.18
C THR A 22 -7.87 3.75 -2.82
N ASP A 23 -7.52 3.74 -4.11
CA ASP A 23 -6.94 2.56 -4.77
C ASP A 23 -5.42 2.59 -4.59
N LEU A 24 -4.90 1.59 -3.87
CA LEU A 24 -3.48 1.46 -3.60
C LEU A 24 -2.87 0.42 -4.55
N MET A 25 -1.91 0.85 -5.36
CA MET A 25 -1.15 -0.03 -6.25
C MET A 25 0.29 -0.19 -5.74
N GLU A 26 0.86 -1.37 -5.92
CA GLU A 26 2.24 -1.66 -5.54
C GLU A 26 3.09 -2.09 -6.74
N SER A 27 4.37 -1.72 -6.67
CA SER A 27 5.44 -2.31 -7.46
C SER A 27 6.61 -2.68 -6.56
N GLY A 28 6.96 -3.97 -6.50
CA GLY A 28 7.99 -4.46 -5.57
C GLY A 28 7.90 -5.94 -5.22
N ASN A 29 6.80 -6.62 -5.58
CA ASN A 29 6.53 -8.03 -5.26
C ASN A 29 6.36 -8.28 -3.74
N ARG A 30 5.83 -7.31 -3.00
CA ARG A 30 5.50 -7.44 -1.56
C ARG A 30 4.02 -7.73 -1.31
N ASP A 31 3.42 -8.52 -2.19
CA ASP A 31 1.98 -8.80 -2.18
C ASP A 31 1.55 -9.50 -0.88
N SER A 32 2.28 -10.50 -0.40
CA SER A 32 1.97 -11.19 0.86
C SER A 32 1.96 -10.26 2.08
N LEU A 33 2.90 -9.32 2.13
CA LEU A 33 2.98 -8.32 3.19
C LEU A 33 1.79 -7.37 3.14
N LEU A 34 1.46 -6.85 1.95
CA LEU A 34 0.37 -5.91 1.76
C LEU A 34 -1.01 -6.57 1.91
N ASP A 35 -1.18 -7.81 1.47
CA ASP A 35 -2.41 -8.58 1.65
C ASP A 35 -2.76 -8.74 3.13
N ARG A 36 -1.75 -8.92 3.99
CA ARG A 36 -1.92 -9.00 5.45
C ARG A 36 -2.42 -7.68 6.07
N ILE A 37 -2.06 -6.55 5.48
CA ILE A 37 -2.31 -5.22 6.04
C ILE A 37 -3.60 -4.61 5.49
N PHE A 38 -3.78 -4.71 4.18
CA PHE A 38 -4.79 -4.02 3.40
C PHE A 38 -5.89 -4.95 2.88
N GLY A 39 -5.79 -6.25 3.18
CA GLY A 39 -6.72 -7.27 2.70
C GLY A 39 -6.42 -7.69 1.27
N LYS A 40 -7.36 -8.36 0.61
CA LYS A 40 -7.13 -8.94 -0.72
C LYS A 40 -7.12 -7.88 -1.82
N ARG A 41 -6.24 -8.05 -2.80
CA ARG A 41 -6.30 -7.32 -4.07
C ARG A 41 -7.60 -7.52 -4.83
N GLN A 42 -8.04 -6.46 -5.50
CA GLN A 42 -9.14 -6.47 -6.45
C GLN A 42 -8.68 -6.97 -7.83
N PRO A 43 -9.62 -7.45 -8.68
CA PRO A 43 -9.35 -7.68 -10.10
C PRO A 43 -8.75 -6.41 -10.73
N GLY A 44 -7.52 -6.50 -11.24
CA GLY A 44 -6.76 -5.34 -11.73
C GLY A 44 -5.50 -5.01 -10.91
N GLY A 45 -5.26 -5.69 -9.79
CA GLY A 45 -3.97 -5.66 -9.10
C GLY A 45 -3.77 -4.50 -8.12
N PHE A 46 -4.84 -3.97 -7.55
CA PHE A 46 -4.82 -2.89 -6.56
C PHE A 46 -5.61 -3.26 -5.30
N TYR A 47 -5.41 -2.53 -4.21
CA TYR A 47 -6.18 -2.66 -2.97
C TYR A 47 -7.18 -1.50 -2.89
N PHE A 48 -8.47 -1.80 -2.80
CA PHE A 48 -9.50 -0.79 -2.57
C PHE A 48 -9.61 -0.49 -1.08
N LEU A 49 -9.33 0.76 -0.69
CA LEU A 49 -9.27 1.20 0.70
C LEU A 49 -10.34 2.27 0.97
N PRO A 50 -11.55 1.89 1.42
CA PRO A 50 -12.60 2.85 1.77
C PRO A 50 -12.21 3.65 3.02
N GLY A 51 -12.47 4.96 3.01
CA GLY A 51 -12.15 5.88 4.11
C GLY A 51 -10.67 6.23 4.23
N VAL A 52 -9.80 5.75 3.33
CA VAL A 52 -8.37 6.06 3.35
C VAL A 52 -8.07 7.27 2.49
N LEU A 53 -7.60 8.34 3.14
CA LEU A 53 -7.25 9.62 2.50
C LEU A 53 -5.86 10.11 2.92
N SER A 54 -5.40 9.73 4.11
CA SER A 54 -4.16 10.25 4.70
C SER A 54 -3.06 9.21 4.70
N ARG A 55 -2.08 9.38 3.81
CA ARG A 55 -0.85 8.56 3.79
C ARG A 55 -0.20 8.48 5.18
N LYS A 56 0.02 9.63 5.83
CA LYS A 56 0.75 9.72 7.11
C LYS A 56 0.02 9.01 8.26
N LYS A 57 -1.31 9.04 8.29
CA LYS A 57 -2.09 8.47 9.40
C LYS A 57 -2.53 7.03 9.14
N GLN A 58 -2.78 6.65 7.88
CA GLN A 58 -3.50 5.42 7.55
C GLN A 58 -2.65 4.42 6.76
N ILE A 59 -1.63 4.86 6.02
CA ILE A 59 -0.77 3.95 5.23
C ILE A 59 0.56 3.68 5.93
N ILE A 60 1.26 4.75 6.35
CA ILE A 60 2.62 4.61 6.92
C ILE A 60 2.64 3.78 8.21
N PRO A 61 1.76 4.00 9.20
CA PRO A 61 1.84 3.24 10.46
C PRO A 61 1.72 1.71 10.28
N PRO A 62 0.66 1.17 9.65
CA PRO A 62 0.53 -0.29 9.54
C PRO A 62 1.58 -0.90 8.62
N LEU A 63 2.02 -0.19 7.57
CA LEU A 63 3.13 -0.62 6.72
C LEU A 63 4.44 -0.73 7.49
N THR A 64 4.74 0.28 8.32
CA THR A 64 5.96 0.30 9.13
C THR A 64 5.98 -0.82 10.16
N GLU A 65 4.85 -1.07 10.82
CA GLU A 65 4.70 -2.17 11.78
C GLU A 65 4.91 -3.53 11.12
N ALA A 66 4.30 -3.76 9.96
CA ALA A 66 4.41 -5.02 9.25
C ALA A 66 5.84 -5.28 8.75
N ILE A 67 6.55 -4.26 8.25
CA ILE A 67 7.96 -4.37 7.85
C ILE A 67 8.86 -4.67 9.05
N LYS A 68 8.61 -4.04 10.21
CA LYS A 68 9.37 -4.33 11.44
C LYS A 68 9.18 -5.78 11.88
N GLN A 69 7.97 -6.32 11.79
CA GLN A 69 7.68 -7.71 12.13
C GLN A 69 8.30 -8.72 11.17
N GLU A 70 8.42 -8.38 9.88
CA GLU A 70 9.04 -9.25 8.87
C GLU A 70 10.57 -9.39 9.06
N ASN A 71 11.21 -8.39 9.67
CA ASN A 71 12.67 -8.35 9.88
C ASN A 71 13.12 -8.91 11.24
N ASN A 72 12.19 -9.41 12.07
CA ASN A 72 12.47 -10.05 13.37
C ASN A 72 12.31 -11.56 13.25
#